data_AF-A0ABD0J5G5-F1
#
_entry.id   AF-A0ABD0J5G5-F1
#
_cell.length_a   1.000
_cell.length_b   1.000
_cell.length_c   1.000
_cell.angle_alpha   90.00
_cell.angle_beta   90.00
_cell.angle_gamma   90.00
#
_symmetry.space_group_name_H-M   'P 1'
#
loop_
_entity.id
_entity.type
_entity.pdbx_description
1 polymer ?
#
loop_
_entity_poly.entity_id
_entity_poly.type
_entity_poly.pdbx_seq_one_letter_code
_entity_poly.pdbx_strand_id
1 'polypeptide(L)'
;MGHRRETKTASTSHTPITAGFLLMLWTLNFVPTTEAIDSTCNLSQYGSSGNLVCEFSEDIGKHSFGVLWYPRGIKNKTGHEIILDCTWLQHGLDCTRSSENFQFDNKVSNSITLKISELDGNNDGRYECVLIPTNGGEYSPCYYSYK
;
A
#
# COMPACT_ATOMS: atom_id res chain seq x y z
N MET A 1 56.44 -68.13 5.04
CA MET A 1 55.80 -68.77 6.21
C MET A 1 56.02 -67.86 7.42
N GLY A 2 54.94 -67.54 8.17
CA GLY A 2 54.97 -66.73 9.41
C GLY A 2 54.54 -65.27 9.18
N HIS A 3 53.25 -64.93 9.15
CA HIS A 3 52.41 -64.54 10.30
C HIS A 3 53.10 -63.61 11.32
N ARG A 4 52.56 -62.40 11.55
CA ARG A 4 51.63 -62.10 12.68
C ARG A 4 51.32 -60.59 12.74
N ARG A 5 50.06 -60.30 13.07
CA ARG A 5 49.46 -58.98 13.34
C ARG A 5 50.08 -58.32 14.57
N GLU A 6 50.02 -56.99 14.69
CA GLU A 6 49.19 -56.31 15.70
C GLU A 6 49.18 -54.78 15.57
N THR A 7 48.05 -54.22 16.02
CA THR A 7 47.62 -52.82 16.00
C THR A 7 47.92 -52.13 17.33
N LYS A 8 48.20 -50.81 17.34
CA LYS A 8 47.44 -49.77 18.08
C LYS A 8 48.21 -48.43 18.20
N THR A 9 47.55 -47.41 17.64
CA THR A 9 47.21 -46.08 18.19
C THR A 9 48.24 -45.22 18.93
N ALA A 10 48.49 -44.04 18.34
CA ALA A 10 48.23 -42.68 18.88
C ALA A 10 49.41 -41.73 18.66
N SER A 11 49.21 -40.65 17.90
CA SER A 11 49.46 -39.29 18.44
C SER A 11 49.02 -38.22 17.43
N THR A 12 48.39 -37.20 17.98
CA THR A 12 47.72 -36.04 17.40
C THR A 12 48.68 -35.12 16.64
N SER A 13 48.26 -34.56 15.50
CA SER A 13 48.75 -33.24 15.06
C SER A 13 47.62 -32.47 14.36
N HIS A 14 47.52 -31.19 14.71
CA HIS A 14 46.40 -30.30 14.41
C HIS A 14 46.53 -29.58 13.05
N THR A 15 45.36 -29.10 12.58
CA THR A 15 45.08 -27.93 11.71
C THR A 15 45.06 -28.10 10.17
N PRO A 16 44.30 -27.27 9.41
CA PRO A 16 43.05 -26.57 9.74
C PRO A 16 41.92 -26.83 8.73
N ILE A 17 40.69 -26.78 9.25
CA ILE A 17 39.44 -26.66 8.51
C ILE A 17 39.24 -25.16 8.26
N THR A 18 39.41 -24.67 7.03
CA THR A 18 38.87 -23.35 6.63
C THR A 18 39.08 -23.16 5.13
N ALA A 19 38.01 -23.26 4.33
CA ALA A 19 37.81 -22.53 3.06
C ALA A 19 36.72 -23.13 2.15
N GLY A 20 36.00 -24.18 2.55
CA GLY A 20 35.10 -24.88 1.60
C GLY A 20 33.61 -24.56 1.64
N PHE A 21 33.06 -24.09 2.77
CA PHE A 21 31.63 -24.29 3.08
C PHE A 21 30.78 -23.02 3.31
N LEU A 22 31.27 -21.82 2.99
CA LEU A 22 30.57 -20.55 3.29
C LEU A 22 30.05 -19.76 2.08
N LEU A 23 29.79 -20.40 0.93
CA LEU A 23 29.21 -19.69 -0.24
C LEU A 23 27.82 -20.20 -0.67
N MET A 24 27.25 -21.23 -0.03
CA MET A 24 25.97 -21.84 -0.44
C MET A 24 24.80 -21.57 0.53
N LEU A 25 24.94 -20.64 1.48
CA LEU A 25 23.88 -20.25 2.44
C LEU A 25 23.49 -18.77 2.36
N TRP A 26 23.95 -18.02 1.36
CA TRP A 26 23.62 -16.61 1.18
C TRP A 26 22.45 -16.34 0.22
N THR A 27 21.90 -17.37 -0.44
CA THR A 27 20.86 -17.20 -1.47
C THR A 27 19.43 -17.50 -1.01
N LEU A 28 19.21 -17.93 0.24
CA LEU A 28 17.88 -18.38 0.71
C LEU A 28 17.01 -17.32 1.42
N ASN A 29 17.45 -16.07 1.55
CA ASN A 29 16.68 -15.07 2.33
C ASN A 29 16.38 -13.75 1.60
N PHE A 30 16.63 -13.62 0.30
CA PHE A 30 16.17 -12.43 -0.42
C PHE A 30 14.71 -12.62 -0.85
N VAL A 31 13.79 -12.54 0.12
CA VAL A 31 12.38 -12.26 -0.19
C VAL A 31 12.34 -10.81 -0.65
N PRO A 32 11.98 -10.51 -1.91
CA PRO A 32 11.73 -9.14 -2.30
C PRO A 32 10.58 -8.62 -1.44
N THR A 33 10.88 -7.78 -0.45
CA THR A 33 9.87 -7.09 0.34
C THR A 33 9.32 -5.99 -0.56
N THR A 34 8.16 -6.20 -1.16
CA THR A 34 7.40 -5.10 -1.77
C THR A 34 6.87 -4.25 -0.63
N GLU A 35 7.41 -3.03 -0.48
CA GLU A 35 6.89 -2.07 0.50
C GLU A 35 5.44 -1.69 0.13
N ALA A 36 4.60 -1.48 1.13
CA ALA A 36 3.21 -1.07 0.91
C ALA A 36 3.16 0.40 0.48
N ILE A 37 2.26 0.73 -0.45
CA ILE A 37 1.96 2.12 -0.77
C ILE A 37 1.19 2.71 0.40
N ASP A 38 1.79 3.69 1.07
CA ASP A 38 1.15 4.39 2.18
C ASP A 38 0.43 5.64 1.67
N SER A 39 -0.57 6.08 2.43
CA SER A 39 -1.33 7.27 2.09
C SER A 39 -1.61 8.16 3.30
N THR A 40 -1.76 9.46 3.05
CA THR A 40 -2.22 10.43 4.04
C THR A 40 -3.38 11.25 3.48
N CYS A 41 -4.31 11.62 4.35
CA CYS A 41 -5.56 12.28 3.98
C CYS A 41 -5.65 13.63 4.70
N ASN A 42 -5.88 14.70 3.96
CA ASN A 42 -6.09 16.04 4.52
C ASN A 42 -7.33 16.69 3.89
N LEU A 43 -8.19 17.29 4.70
CA LEU A 43 -9.31 18.10 4.20
C LEU A 43 -9.12 19.55 4.62
N SER A 44 -9.04 20.44 3.63
CA SER A 44 -8.97 21.89 3.82
C SER A 44 -10.33 22.51 3.53
N GLN A 45 -10.85 23.34 4.44
CA GLN A 45 -12.17 23.97 4.31
C GLN A 45 -12.04 25.47 4.03
N TYR A 46 -12.89 25.97 3.13
CA TYR A 46 -12.99 27.37 2.72
C TYR A 46 -14.47 27.75 2.64
N GLY A 47 -15.00 28.25 3.75
CA GLY A 47 -16.45 28.48 3.89
C GLY A 47 -17.22 27.15 3.87
N SER A 48 -18.18 27.03 2.97
CA SER A 48 -18.94 25.80 2.77
C SER A 48 -18.29 24.81 1.82
N SER A 49 -17.16 25.13 1.18
CA SER A 49 -16.46 24.20 0.28
C SER A 49 -15.20 23.66 0.94
N GLY A 50 -14.65 22.57 0.41
CA GLY A 50 -13.33 22.09 0.82
C GLY A 50 -12.68 21.18 -0.20
N ASN A 51 -11.42 20.87 0.05
CA ASN A 51 -10.61 19.97 -0.77
C ASN A 51 -10.12 18.83 0.10
N LEU A 52 -10.54 17.61 -0.24
CA LEU A 52 -9.95 16.38 0.29
C LEU A 52 -8.76 16.01 -0.60
N VAL A 53 -7.57 15.98 -0.01
CA VAL A 53 -6.32 15.59 -0.65
C VAL A 53 -5.90 14.23 -0.10
N CYS A 54 -5.72 13.27 -0.99
CA CYS A 54 -5.04 12.01 -0.67
C CYS A 54 -3.64 12.09 -1.25
N GLU A 55 -2.62 11.98 -0.41
CA GLU A 55 -1.21 11.92 -0.82
C GLU A 55 -0.70 10.49 -0.63
N PHE A 56 -0.09 9.92 -1.65
CA PHE A 56 0.44 8.58 -1.70
C PHE A 56 1.98 8.62 -1.69
N SER A 57 2.61 7.59 -1.14
CA SER A 57 4.08 7.47 -1.08
C SER A 57 4.74 7.30 -2.46
N GLU A 58 3.96 6.97 -3.49
CA GLU A 58 4.40 6.74 -4.86
C GLU A 58 3.44 7.37 -5.88
N ASP A 59 3.87 7.47 -7.14
CA ASP A 59 3.03 7.93 -8.23
C ASP A 59 1.96 6.87 -8.58
N ILE A 60 0.69 7.25 -8.46
CA ILE A 60 -0.45 6.37 -8.71
C ILE A 60 -1.09 6.61 -10.08
N GLY A 61 -0.46 7.35 -10.98
CA GLY A 61 -0.98 7.75 -12.30
C GLY A 61 -1.37 6.61 -13.24
N LYS A 62 -1.09 5.34 -12.89
CA LYS A 62 -1.52 4.14 -13.62
C LYS A 62 -2.29 3.14 -12.75
N HIS A 63 -2.73 3.55 -11.57
CA HIS A 63 -3.45 2.72 -10.62
C HIS A 63 -4.94 3.06 -10.65
N SER A 64 -5.79 2.11 -10.26
CA SER A 64 -7.19 2.41 -9.98
C SER A 64 -7.31 2.86 -8.53
N PHE A 65 -8.15 3.84 -8.26
CA PHE A 65 -8.31 4.42 -6.93
C PHE A 65 -9.72 4.97 -6.75
N GLY A 66 -10.07 5.31 -5.52
CA GLY A 66 -11.35 5.91 -5.22
C GLY A 66 -11.37 6.61 -3.88
N VAL A 67 -12.52 7.20 -3.58
CA VAL A 67 -12.81 7.77 -2.26
C VAL A 67 -14.14 7.21 -1.80
N LEU A 68 -14.11 6.61 -0.61
CA LEU A 68 -15.29 6.13 0.10
C LEU A 68 -15.68 7.14 1.17
N TRP A 69 -16.98 7.36 1.34
CA TRP A 69 -17.54 8.17 2.41
C TRP A 69 -18.41 7.30 3.33
N TYR A 70 -18.16 7.40 4.63
CA TYR A 70 -18.90 6.71 5.69
C TYR A 70 -19.68 7.76 6.48
N PRO A 71 -21.02 7.79 6.39
CA PRO A 71 -21.84 8.75 7.14
C PRO A 71 -21.62 8.63 8.64
N ARG A 72 -21.64 9.75 9.37
CA ARG A 72 -21.46 9.70 10.81
C ARG A 72 -22.55 8.87 11.50
N GLY A 73 -22.14 8.08 12.49
CA GLY A 73 -23.03 7.26 13.31
C GLY A 73 -23.25 5.85 12.77
N ILE A 74 -22.85 5.60 11.52
CA ILE A 74 -22.85 4.28 10.91
C ILE A 74 -21.60 3.52 11.36
N LYS A 75 -21.80 2.39 12.06
CA LYS A 75 -20.70 1.58 12.65
C LYS A 75 -20.30 0.37 11.80
N ASN A 76 -21.10 -0.01 10.81
CA ASN A 76 -20.79 -1.15 9.95
C ASN A 76 -19.93 -0.72 8.76
N LYS A 77 -19.00 -1.59 8.35
CA LYS A 77 -18.10 -1.33 7.23
C LYS A 77 -18.81 -1.27 5.86
N THR A 78 -20.05 -1.75 5.78
CA THR A 78 -20.84 -1.83 4.54
C THR A 78 -21.70 -0.60 4.26
N GLY A 79 -21.82 0.34 5.22
CA GLY A 79 -22.67 1.52 5.06
C GLY A 79 -21.98 2.72 4.41
N HIS A 80 -21.02 2.48 3.50
CA HIS A 80 -20.30 3.54 2.80
C HIS A 80 -20.90 3.80 1.41
N GLU A 81 -20.64 5.00 0.90
CA GLU A 81 -20.89 5.41 -0.47
C GLU A 81 -19.54 5.57 -1.21
N ILE A 82 -19.48 5.13 -2.45
CA ILE A 82 -18.34 5.41 -3.33
C ILE A 82 -18.60 6.79 -3.96
N ILE A 83 -17.89 7.81 -3.49
CA ILE A 83 -18.10 9.19 -3.95
C ILE A 83 -17.20 9.57 -5.12
N LEU A 84 -16.09 8.86 -5.29
CA LEU A 84 -15.22 8.89 -6.46
C LEU A 84 -14.76 7.46 -6.75
N ASP A 85 -14.93 7.02 -7.99
CA ASP A 85 -14.39 5.75 -8.50
C ASP A 85 -13.62 6.02 -9.78
N CYS A 86 -12.31 5.78 -9.76
CA CYS A 86 -11.42 5.97 -10.88
C CYS A 86 -10.74 4.65 -11.25
N THR A 87 -11.06 4.15 -12.44
CA THR A 87 -10.49 2.92 -12.99
C THR A 87 -9.46 3.25 -14.07
N TRP A 88 -8.28 2.64 -13.96
CA TRP A 88 -7.28 2.71 -15.02
C TRP A 88 -7.59 1.68 -16.11
N LEU A 89 -8.02 2.17 -17.28
CA LEU A 89 -8.35 1.36 -18.44
C LEU A 89 -7.25 1.46 -19.51
N GLN A 90 -7.35 0.64 -20.56
CA GLN A 90 -6.36 0.63 -21.65
C GLN A 90 -6.14 2.00 -22.30
N HIS A 91 -7.16 2.86 -22.30
CA HIS A 91 -7.13 4.18 -22.94
C HIS A 91 -6.88 5.34 -21.98
N GLY A 92 -6.61 5.04 -20.71
CA GLY A 92 -6.38 6.04 -19.66
C GLY A 92 -7.32 5.89 -18.47
N LEU A 93 -7.34 6.91 -17.63
CA LEU A 93 -8.15 6.95 -16.42
C LEU A 93 -9.60 7.31 -16.75
N ASP A 94 -10.53 6.48 -16.29
CA ASP A 94 -11.97 6.74 -16.34
C ASP A 94 -12.50 6.93 -14.91
N CYS A 95 -13.22 8.03 -14.66
CA CYS A 95 -13.65 8.42 -13.32
C CYS A 95 -15.14 8.75 -13.25
N THR A 96 -15.83 8.14 -12.31
CA THR A 96 -17.23 8.41 -11.98
C THR A 96 -17.34 9.03 -10.58
N ARG A 97 -18.39 9.82 -10.37
CA ARG A 97 -18.69 10.49 -9.09
C ARG A 97 -20.16 10.26 -8.77
N SER A 98 -20.47 10.12 -7.49
CA SER A 98 -21.86 9.85 -7.08
C SER A 98 -22.78 11.07 -7.18
N SER A 99 -22.22 12.28 -7.14
CA SER A 99 -22.97 13.53 -7.27
C SER A 99 -22.11 14.69 -7.78
N GLU A 100 -22.78 15.75 -8.25
CA GLU A 100 -22.15 17.03 -8.66
C GLU A 100 -21.47 17.78 -7.51
N ASN A 101 -21.75 17.42 -6.25
CA ASN A 101 -21.07 18.01 -5.10
C ASN A 101 -19.57 17.70 -5.12
N PHE A 102 -19.20 16.55 -5.68
CA PHE A 102 -17.83 16.08 -5.80
C PHE A 102 -17.26 16.46 -7.16
N GLN A 103 -16.12 17.15 -7.17
CA GLN A 103 -15.44 17.60 -8.38
C GLN A 103 -13.99 17.08 -8.35
N PHE A 104 -13.58 16.42 -9.41
CA PHE A 104 -12.20 15.93 -9.56
C PHE A 104 -11.70 16.32 -10.95
N ASP A 105 -10.49 16.86 -11.04
CA ASP A 105 -9.98 17.48 -12.27
C ASP A 105 -9.19 16.50 -13.16
N ASN A 106 -9.25 15.20 -12.84
CA ASN A 106 -8.52 14.11 -13.51
C ASN A 106 -7.00 14.28 -13.51
N LYS A 107 -6.45 15.12 -12.62
CA LYS A 107 -5.00 15.19 -12.40
C LYS A 107 -4.60 14.17 -11.35
N VAL A 108 -3.75 13.24 -11.76
CA VAL A 108 -3.23 12.18 -10.90
C VAL A 108 -1.71 12.19 -10.99
N SER A 109 -1.08 12.10 -9.82
CA SER A 109 0.36 11.92 -9.65
C SER A 109 0.55 11.03 -8.42
N ASN A 110 1.41 11.42 -7.48
CA ASN A 110 1.41 10.87 -6.12
C ASN A 110 0.29 11.48 -5.25
N SER A 111 -0.59 12.30 -5.79
CA SER A 111 -1.72 12.86 -5.06
C SER A 111 -2.96 13.00 -5.93
N ILE A 112 -4.12 12.99 -5.29
CA ILE A 112 -5.41 13.38 -5.88
C ILE A 112 -6.05 14.46 -5.01
N THR A 113 -6.78 15.36 -5.65
CA THR A 113 -7.57 16.40 -4.97
C THR A 113 -9.02 16.30 -5.37
N LEU A 114 -9.87 15.87 -4.44
CA LEU A 114 -11.32 15.86 -4.59
C LEU A 114 -11.90 17.14 -3.96
N LYS A 115 -12.43 18.03 -4.79
CA LYS A 115 -13.16 19.20 -4.32
C LYS A 115 -14.58 18.80 -3.92
N ILE A 116 -15.01 19.29 -2.78
CA ILE A 116 -16.34 19.13 -2.20
C ILE A 116 -16.96 20.52 -2.17
N SER A 117 -18.05 20.72 -2.91
CA SER A 117 -18.63 22.05 -3.14
C SER A 117 -19.37 22.55 -1.91
N GLU A 118 -20.05 21.64 -1.21
CA GLU A 118 -20.85 21.85 -0.03
C GLU A 118 -20.46 20.79 1.03
N LEU A 119 -19.79 21.26 2.07
CA LEU A 119 -19.47 20.54 3.29
C LEU A 119 -20.53 20.92 4.34
N ASP A 120 -21.64 20.22 4.30
CA ASP A 120 -22.77 20.40 5.20
C ASP A 120 -22.98 19.13 6.07
N GLY A 121 -24.13 19.04 6.75
CA GLY A 121 -24.49 17.87 7.55
C GLY A 121 -24.73 16.60 6.73
N ASN A 122 -24.94 16.68 5.42
CA ASN A 122 -25.09 15.51 4.54
C ASN A 122 -23.74 14.91 4.18
N ASN A 123 -22.66 15.70 4.18
CA ASN A 123 -21.29 15.25 3.90
C ASN A 123 -20.50 14.91 5.16
N ASP A 124 -21.23 14.78 6.25
CA ASP A 124 -20.69 14.59 7.56
C ASP A 124 -20.32 13.13 7.82
N GLY A 125 -19.03 12.87 8.01
CA GLY A 125 -18.56 11.50 8.15
C GLY A 125 -17.05 11.33 7.96
N ARG A 126 -16.67 10.08 7.71
CA ARG A 126 -15.29 9.68 7.48
C ARG A 126 -15.07 9.45 5.99
N TYR A 127 -14.10 10.13 5.43
CA TYR A 127 -13.58 9.89 4.09
C TYR A 127 -12.41 8.91 4.16
N GLU A 128 -12.34 8.00 3.20
CA GLU A 128 -11.30 6.99 3.07
C GLU A 128 -10.82 6.97 1.63
N CYS A 129 -9.53 7.22 1.41
CA CYS A 129 -8.95 7.05 0.10
C CYS A 129 -8.59 5.58 -0.08
N VAL A 130 -8.88 5.02 -1.26
CA VAL A 130 -8.58 3.63 -1.59
C VAL A 130 -7.76 3.55 -2.87
N LEU A 131 -6.82 2.62 -2.90
CA LEU A 131 -5.96 2.36 -4.05
C LEU A 131 -5.99 0.86 -4.35
N ILE A 132 -6.02 0.51 -5.64
CA ILE A 132 -5.87 -0.85 -6.15
C ILE A 132 -4.52 -0.92 -6.87
N PRO A 133 -3.49 -1.51 -6.23
CA PRO A 133 -2.16 -1.63 -6.83
C PRO A 133 -2.15 -2.51 -8.08
N THR A 134 -1.57 -2.02 -9.18
CA THR A 134 -1.50 -2.75 -10.47
C THR A 134 -0.66 -4.02 -10.41
N ASN A 135 0.36 -4.05 -9.53
CA ASN A 135 1.32 -5.15 -9.43
C ASN A 135 1.02 -6.10 -8.26
N GLY A 136 -0.18 -6.06 -7.68
CA GLY A 136 -0.51 -6.85 -6.49
C GLY A 136 0.28 -6.43 -5.24
N GLY A 137 0.84 -5.21 -5.24
CA GLY A 137 1.47 -4.63 -4.06
C GLY A 137 0.47 -4.38 -2.93
N GLU A 138 0.98 -4.10 -1.75
CA GLU A 138 0.16 -3.76 -0.59
C GLU A 138 -0.22 -2.28 -0.56
N TYR A 139 -1.33 -1.95 0.09
CA TYR A 139 -1.82 -0.59 0.25
C TYR A 139 -2.30 -0.33 1.67
N SER A 140 -1.90 0.79 2.24
CA SER A 140 -2.35 1.30 3.53
C SER A 140 -3.30 2.50 3.33
N PRO A 141 -4.61 2.35 3.63
CA PRO A 141 -5.58 3.42 3.46
C PRO A 141 -5.45 4.52 4.52
N CYS A 142 -5.64 5.77 4.09
CA CYS A 142 -5.81 6.92 4.95
C CYS A 142 -7.27 7.26 5.18
N TYR A 143 -7.54 7.99 6.27
CA TYR A 143 -8.88 8.41 6.65
C TYR A 143 -8.89 9.85 7.15
N TYR A 144 -9.93 10.60 6.80
CA TYR A 144 -10.21 11.92 7.37
C TYR A 144 -11.64 11.97 7.93
N SER A 145 -11.83 12.50 9.14
CA SER A 145 -13.16 12.64 9.74
C SER A 145 -13.59 14.11 9.77
N TYR A 146 -14.60 14.46 8.98
CA TYR A 146 -15.22 15.78 8.96
C TYR A 146 -16.34 15.88 10.01
N LYS A 147 -16.64 17.10 10.48
CA LYS A 147 -17.64 17.34 11.53
C LYS A 147 -18.54 18.54 11.28
#